data_AF-A0A9X0I6Q1-F1
#
_entry.id   AF-A0A9X0I6Q1-F1
#
_cell.length_a   1.000
_cell.length_b   1.000
_cell.length_c   1.000
_cell.angle_alpha   90.00
_cell.angle_beta   90.00
_cell.angle_gamma   90.00
#
_symmetry.space_group_name_H-M   'P 1'
#
loop_
_entity.id
_entity.type
_entity.pdbx_description
1 polymer ?
#
loop_
_entity_poly.entity_id
_entity_poly.type
_entity_poly.pdbx_seq_one_letter_code
_entity_poly.pdbx_strand_id
1 'polypeptide(L)'
;MSTPTLIGVAASRGRYSARYLQFGEEPEKLVPLLRRIWTDTFGRDTNAMAAALLAHNWWTLAINPKPRRWDRQPPVAGLGYPADTGTIRQGLLREDIDGALEWLYLLHLDQRRLVVYEASIHGHWLRHSAHHLDPVEDLFVTAPALDEGGPEMTVCTACGAVDEIDHIEVPSMAGYGHDTVTSCTRCGSSVATDPMFGDHVTRKPWPPPSTTTDGTR
;
A
#
# COMPACT_ATOMS: atom_id res chain seq x y z
N MET A 1 -14.14 13.85 0.18
CA MET A 1 -15.35 13.04 0.45
C MET A 1 -14.86 11.62 0.52
N SER A 2 -15.24 10.84 1.54
CA SER A 2 -14.76 9.46 1.61
C SER A 2 -15.48 8.62 0.57
N THR A 3 -14.71 8.13 -0.40
CA THR A 3 -15.19 7.40 -1.56
C THR A 3 -15.18 5.91 -1.26
N PRO A 4 -16.12 5.14 -1.81
CA PRO A 4 -16.14 3.72 -1.57
C PRO A 4 -14.97 3.02 -2.27
N THR A 5 -14.35 2.09 -1.58
CA THR A 5 -13.19 1.36 -2.06
C THR A 5 -13.37 -0.14 -1.84
N LEU A 6 -12.54 -0.93 -2.54
CA LEU A 6 -12.48 -2.36 -2.35
C LEU A 6 -11.20 -2.72 -1.60
N ILE A 7 -11.29 -3.65 -0.65
CA ILE A 7 -10.13 -4.23 0.03
C ILE A 7 -10.20 -5.74 -0.02
N GLY A 8 -9.10 -6.39 -0.39
CA GLY A 8 -9.14 -7.81 -0.67
C GLY A 8 -7.79 -8.45 -0.88
N VAL A 9 -7.83 -9.59 -1.55
CA VAL A 9 -6.69 -10.46 -1.81
C VAL A 9 -6.56 -10.66 -3.31
N ALA A 10 -5.33 -10.52 -3.81
CA ALA A 10 -5.00 -10.88 -5.18
C ALA A 10 -4.94 -12.41 -5.33
N ALA A 11 -5.48 -12.88 -6.44
CA ALA A 11 -5.39 -14.27 -6.87
C ALA A 11 -4.62 -14.37 -8.20
N SER A 12 -4.32 -15.60 -8.61
CA SER A 12 -3.56 -15.85 -9.84
C SER A 12 -4.22 -15.21 -11.08
N ARG A 13 -3.39 -14.76 -12.03
CA ARG A 13 -3.82 -14.23 -13.34
C ARG A 13 -4.69 -12.97 -13.25
N GLY A 14 -4.40 -12.10 -12.28
CA GLY A 14 -5.09 -10.82 -12.12
C GLY A 14 -6.53 -10.95 -11.64
N ARG A 15 -6.90 -12.10 -11.07
CA ARG A 15 -8.17 -12.27 -10.35
C ARG A 15 -8.05 -11.68 -8.96
N TYR A 16 -9.16 -11.28 -8.35
CA TYR A 16 -9.18 -10.87 -6.96
C TYR A 16 -10.45 -11.32 -6.24
N SER A 17 -10.39 -11.32 -4.92
CA SER A 17 -11.56 -11.42 -4.03
C SER A 17 -11.50 -10.26 -3.04
N ALA A 18 -12.55 -9.44 -2.99
CA ALA A 18 -12.56 -8.22 -2.20
C ALA A 18 -13.89 -7.99 -1.48
N ARG A 19 -13.82 -7.17 -0.44
CA ARG A 19 -14.93 -6.66 0.36
C ARG A 19 -15.05 -5.16 0.17
N TYR A 20 -16.25 -4.67 0.41
CA TYR A 20 -16.54 -3.26 0.31
C TYR A 20 -16.05 -2.53 1.55
N LEU A 21 -15.39 -1.38 1.36
CA LEU A 21 -15.02 -0.43 2.39
C LEU A 21 -15.74 0.88 2.08
N GLN A 22 -16.83 1.15 2.81
CA GLN A 22 -17.75 2.24 2.49
C GLN A 22 -17.10 3.62 2.64
N PHE A 23 -16.31 3.79 3.68
CA PHE A 23 -15.49 4.97 3.89
C PHE A 23 -14.02 4.62 3.68
N GLY A 24 -13.66 4.49 2.41
CA GLY A 24 -12.27 4.34 1.99
C GLY A 24 -11.48 5.62 2.22
N GLU A 25 -10.17 5.46 2.36
CA GLU A 25 -9.21 6.55 2.45
C GLU A 25 -8.24 6.44 1.26
N GLU A 26 -7.56 7.55 0.97
CA GLU A 26 -6.48 7.62 -0.01
C GLU A 26 -5.30 6.72 0.41
N PRO A 27 -4.44 6.30 -0.54
CA PRO A 27 -3.36 5.36 -0.27
C PRO A 27 -2.39 5.84 0.82
N GLU A 28 -2.14 7.14 0.89
CA GLU A 28 -1.29 7.83 1.88
C GLU A 28 -1.75 7.57 3.33
N LYS A 29 -3.05 7.40 3.55
CA LYS A 29 -3.63 7.13 4.88
C LYS A 29 -3.89 5.65 5.11
N LEU A 30 -4.40 4.95 4.09
CA LEU A 30 -4.84 3.57 4.26
C LEU A 30 -3.66 2.58 4.30
N VAL A 31 -2.59 2.81 3.53
CA VAL A 31 -1.43 1.92 3.51
C VAL A 31 -0.73 1.89 4.87
N PRO A 32 -0.37 3.02 5.51
CA PRO A 32 0.21 3.00 6.86
C PRO A 32 -0.72 2.37 7.89
N LEU A 33 -2.04 2.61 7.80
CA LEU A 33 -3.03 2.01 8.68
C LEU A 33 -3.01 0.47 8.57
N LEU A 34 -3.02 -0.07 7.36
CA LEU A 34 -2.98 -1.51 7.12
C LEU A 34 -1.69 -2.16 7.63
N ARG A 35 -0.54 -1.49 7.49
CA ARG A 35 0.74 -1.97 8.05
C ARG A 35 0.70 -2.07 9.57
N ARG A 36 0.11 -1.07 10.23
CA ARG A 36 -0.06 -1.07 11.68
C ARG A 36 -1.03 -2.16 12.12
N ILE A 37 -2.17 -2.32 11.45
CA ILE A 37 -3.10 -3.43 11.72
C ILE A 37 -2.38 -4.78 11.57
N TRP A 38 -1.64 -4.97 10.48
CA TRP A 38 -0.87 -6.19 10.22
C TRP A 38 0.15 -6.50 11.33
N THR A 39 0.87 -5.48 11.80
CA THR A 39 1.91 -5.64 12.84
C THR A 39 1.32 -5.76 14.24
N ASP A 40 0.48 -4.81 14.64
CA ASP A 40 -0.01 -4.62 16.01
C ASP A 40 -1.12 -5.62 16.37
N THR A 41 -2.00 -5.95 15.40
CA THR A 41 -3.16 -6.83 15.63
C THR A 41 -2.87 -8.27 15.23
N PHE A 42 -2.27 -8.47 14.05
CA PHE A 42 -2.10 -9.80 13.46
C PHE A 42 -0.69 -10.37 13.65
N GLY A 43 0.21 -9.66 14.36
CA GLY A 43 1.55 -10.17 14.65
C GLY A 43 2.35 -10.53 13.39
N ARG A 44 2.13 -9.80 12.28
CA ARG A 44 2.70 -10.04 10.95
C ARG A 44 2.16 -11.28 10.22
N ASP A 45 1.04 -11.85 10.64
CA ASP A 45 0.35 -12.91 9.90
C ASP A 45 -0.56 -12.33 8.80
N THR A 46 -0.05 -12.34 7.57
CA THR A 46 -0.76 -11.85 6.38
C THR A 46 -2.02 -12.67 6.06
N ASN A 47 -2.01 -13.98 6.32
CA ASN A 47 -3.15 -14.85 6.03
C ASN A 47 -4.29 -14.60 7.03
N ALA A 48 -3.96 -14.45 8.32
CA ALA A 48 -4.93 -14.11 9.34
C ALA A 48 -5.56 -12.74 9.08
N MET A 49 -4.75 -11.73 8.71
CA MET A 49 -5.26 -10.41 8.35
C MET A 49 -6.20 -10.48 7.13
N ALA A 50 -5.79 -11.20 6.08
CA ALA A 50 -6.59 -11.36 4.87
C ALA A 50 -7.92 -12.06 5.13
N ALA A 51 -7.91 -13.14 5.91
CA ALA A 51 -9.12 -13.85 6.31
C ALA A 51 -10.07 -12.94 7.10
N ALA A 52 -9.53 -12.13 8.02
CA ALA A 52 -10.31 -11.17 8.79
C ALA A 52 -10.90 -10.07 7.91
N LEU A 53 -10.12 -9.47 7.01
CA LEU A 53 -10.60 -8.47 6.05
C LEU A 53 -11.71 -9.01 5.14
N LEU A 54 -11.62 -10.29 4.74
CA LEU A 54 -12.63 -10.93 3.91
C LEU A 54 -13.86 -11.44 4.67
N ALA A 55 -13.89 -11.36 6.00
CA ALA A 55 -15.03 -11.84 6.80
C ALA A 55 -16.27 -10.93 6.67
N HIS A 56 -16.07 -9.62 6.52
CA HIS A 56 -17.14 -8.63 6.51
C HIS A 56 -16.94 -7.57 5.43
N ASN A 57 -18.00 -6.88 5.05
CA ASN A 57 -17.85 -5.52 4.54
C ASN A 57 -17.53 -4.58 5.70
N TRP A 58 -16.90 -3.46 5.38
CA TRP A 58 -16.38 -2.53 6.37
C TRP A 58 -16.98 -1.15 6.16
N TRP A 59 -17.38 -0.51 7.25
CA TRP A 59 -17.65 0.92 7.22
C TRP A 59 -16.35 1.69 7.12
N THR A 60 -15.42 1.41 8.04
CA THR A 60 -14.08 2.01 8.09
C THR A 60 -13.13 1.09 8.85
N LEU A 61 -11.85 1.16 8.54
CA LEU A 61 -10.80 0.43 9.25
C LEU A 61 -10.20 1.30 10.35
N ALA A 62 -9.83 0.69 11.46
CA ALA A 62 -9.19 1.37 12.59
C ALA A 62 -8.45 0.36 13.47
N ILE A 63 -7.29 0.76 13.99
CA ILE A 63 -6.51 -0.06 14.94
C ILE A 63 -7.23 -0.17 16.29
N ASN A 64 -7.76 0.95 16.80
CA ASN A 64 -8.42 1.00 18.10
C ASN A 64 -9.85 1.52 17.95
N PRO A 65 -10.76 0.75 17.32
CA PRO A 65 -12.14 1.17 17.15
C PRO A 65 -12.83 1.21 18.51
N LYS A 66 -13.46 2.35 18.82
CA LYS A 66 -14.25 2.50 20.05
C LYS A 66 -15.71 2.17 19.73
N PRO A 67 -16.41 1.39 20.58
CA PRO A 67 -17.82 1.11 20.37
C PRO A 67 -18.62 2.40 20.22
N ARG A 68 -19.42 2.53 19.16
CA ARG A 68 -20.36 3.66 19.01
C ARG A 68 -21.77 3.19 19.30
N ARG A 69 -22.57 4.08 19.89
CA ARG A 69 -23.94 3.78 20.34
C ARG A 69 -24.88 3.37 19.20
N TRP A 70 -24.58 3.77 17.96
CA TRP A 70 -25.38 3.50 16.76
C TRP A 70 -24.86 2.35 15.90
N ASP A 71 -23.71 1.76 16.23
CA ASP A 71 -23.18 0.64 15.46
C ASP A 71 -24.02 -0.60 15.76
N ARG A 72 -24.60 -1.21 14.72
CA ARG A 72 -25.43 -2.42 14.87
C ARG A 72 -24.61 -3.64 15.31
N GLN A 73 -23.30 -3.62 15.01
CA GLN A 73 -22.36 -4.69 15.32
C GLN A 73 -21.20 -4.12 16.13
N PRO A 74 -20.68 -4.88 17.11
CA PRO A 74 -19.49 -4.46 17.83
C PRO A 74 -18.31 -4.35 16.85
N PRO A 75 -17.40 -3.38 17.05
CA PRO A 75 -16.21 -3.30 16.21
C PRO A 75 -15.35 -4.54 16.37
N VAL A 76 -14.68 -4.94 15.29
CA VAL A 76 -13.67 -5.99 15.31
C VAL A 76 -12.38 -5.38 15.83
N ALA A 77 -11.94 -5.84 17.00
CA ALA A 77 -10.74 -5.34 17.66
C ALA A 77 -9.54 -5.38 16.72
N GLY A 78 -8.80 -4.27 16.65
CA GLY A 78 -7.61 -4.20 15.81
C GLY A 78 -7.85 -4.08 14.30
N LEU A 79 -9.11 -4.02 13.84
CA LEU A 79 -9.43 -4.03 12.41
C LEU A 79 -10.41 -2.92 11.99
N GLY A 80 -11.53 -2.74 12.70
CA GLY A 80 -12.45 -1.65 12.40
C GLY A 80 -13.92 -1.95 12.66
N TYR A 81 -14.79 -1.25 11.92
CA TYR A 81 -16.23 -1.30 12.10
C TYR A 81 -16.87 -2.12 10.97
N PRO A 82 -17.40 -3.32 11.27
CA PRO A 82 -18.07 -4.12 10.27
C PRO A 82 -19.39 -3.47 9.85
N ALA A 83 -19.72 -3.55 8.58
CA ALA A 83 -21.00 -3.13 8.03
C ALA A 83 -21.98 -4.31 8.03
N ASP A 84 -21.96 -5.10 6.97
CA ASP A 84 -22.73 -6.31 6.81
C ASP A 84 -21.86 -7.44 6.22
N THR A 85 -22.34 -8.66 6.32
CA THR A 85 -21.75 -9.80 5.59
C THR A 85 -22.39 -9.87 4.22
N GLY A 86 -22.06 -8.92 3.34
CA GLY A 86 -22.49 -8.97 1.95
C GLY A 86 -21.83 -10.12 1.17
N THR A 87 -21.93 -10.10 -0.16
CA THR A 87 -21.23 -11.06 -1.02
C THR A 87 -19.77 -10.65 -1.18
N ILE A 88 -18.84 -11.60 -1.20
CA ILE A 88 -17.45 -11.32 -1.61
C ILE A 88 -17.49 -10.94 -3.09
N ARG A 89 -16.96 -9.77 -3.45
CA ARG A 89 -16.79 -9.37 -4.85
C ARG A 89 -15.61 -10.15 -5.41
N GLN A 90 -15.83 -10.84 -6.52
CA GLN A 90 -14.79 -11.49 -7.28
C GLN A 90 -14.74 -10.86 -8.66
N GLY A 91 -13.53 -10.65 -9.18
CA GLY A 91 -13.35 -9.98 -10.45
C GLY A 91 -11.97 -10.18 -11.05
N LEU A 92 -11.78 -9.59 -12.22
CA LEU A 92 -10.51 -9.48 -12.94
C LEU A 92 -10.05 -8.03 -12.96
N LEU A 93 -8.76 -7.77 -12.77
CA LEU A 93 -8.19 -6.41 -12.85
C LEU A 93 -8.41 -5.75 -14.23
N ARG A 94 -8.63 -6.55 -15.29
CA ARG A 94 -8.87 -6.07 -16.65
C ARG A 94 -10.35 -5.95 -17.01
N GLU A 95 -11.26 -6.24 -16.08
CA GLU A 95 -12.69 -6.09 -16.33
C GLU A 95 -13.11 -4.62 -16.23
N ASP A 96 -14.24 -4.29 -16.85
CA ASP A 96 -14.87 -2.99 -16.68
C ASP A 96 -15.45 -2.88 -15.27
N ILE A 97 -15.15 -1.76 -14.61
CA ILE A 97 -15.58 -1.46 -13.25
C ILE A 97 -16.95 -0.82 -13.32
N ASP A 98 -17.96 -1.56 -12.86
CA ASP A 98 -19.26 -0.97 -12.57
C ASP A 98 -19.25 -0.24 -11.22
N GLY A 99 -19.79 0.99 -11.23
CA GLY A 99 -20.07 1.79 -10.04
C GLY A 99 -19.07 2.91 -9.73
N ALA A 100 -19.36 3.68 -8.68
CA ALA A 100 -18.52 4.78 -8.21
C ALA A 100 -17.46 4.25 -7.21
N LEU A 101 -16.54 3.41 -7.71
CA LEU A 101 -15.35 3.00 -6.96
C LEU A 101 -14.16 3.86 -7.37
N GLU A 102 -13.33 4.20 -6.40
CA GLU A 102 -12.11 4.98 -6.66
C GLU A 102 -10.84 4.14 -6.48
N TRP A 103 -10.79 3.32 -5.42
CA TRP A 103 -9.60 2.55 -5.08
C TRP A 103 -9.87 1.06 -4.87
N LEU A 104 -8.88 0.24 -5.18
CA LEU A 104 -8.82 -1.19 -4.89
C LEU A 104 -7.48 -1.54 -4.24
N TYR A 105 -7.55 -2.10 -3.03
CA TYR A 105 -6.41 -2.50 -2.21
C TYR A 105 -6.30 -4.03 -2.18
N LEU A 106 -5.26 -4.59 -2.78
CA LEU A 106 -5.07 -6.05 -2.87
C LEU A 106 -3.82 -6.53 -2.13
N LEU A 107 -4.05 -7.44 -1.19
CA LEU A 107 -3.00 -8.19 -0.52
C LEU A 107 -2.52 -9.33 -1.41
N HIS A 108 -1.22 -9.35 -1.68
CA HIS A 108 -0.50 -10.47 -2.28
C HIS A 108 0.14 -11.29 -1.17
N LEU A 109 -0.55 -12.35 -0.76
CA LEU A 109 -0.19 -13.15 0.43
C LEU A 109 1.24 -13.70 0.34
N ASP A 110 1.61 -14.27 -0.80
CA ASP A 110 2.93 -14.89 -1.01
C ASP A 110 4.08 -13.90 -0.96
N GLN A 111 3.81 -12.64 -1.33
CA GLN A 111 4.82 -11.58 -1.42
C GLN A 111 4.82 -10.67 -0.19
N ARG A 112 3.80 -10.79 0.69
CA ARG A 112 3.54 -9.84 1.79
C ARG A 112 3.46 -8.39 1.30
N ARG A 113 2.87 -8.20 0.12
CA ARG A 113 2.71 -6.88 -0.51
C ARG A 113 1.25 -6.47 -0.55
N LEU A 114 1.03 -5.17 -0.46
CA LEU A 114 -0.23 -4.50 -0.73
C LEU A 114 -0.06 -3.73 -2.04
N VAL A 115 -0.87 -4.05 -3.04
CA VAL A 115 -0.91 -3.31 -4.31
C VAL A 115 -2.19 -2.51 -4.36
N VAL A 116 -2.05 -1.23 -4.70
CA VAL A 116 -3.13 -0.27 -4.81
C VAL A 116 -3.42 -0.03 -6.28
N TYR A 117 -4.70 -0.07 -6.63
CA TYR A 117 -5.21 0.24 -7.95
C TYR A 117 -6.19 1.40 -7.86
N GLU A 118 -6.14 2.27 -8.87
CA GLU A 118 -7.07 3.37 -9.08
C GLU A 118 -8.06 2.98 -10.19
N ALA A 119 -9.33 3.31 -10.01
CA ALA A 119 -10.33 3.20 -11.05
C ALA A 119 -10.15 4.34 -12.05
N SER A 120 -9.81 4.02 -13.29
CA SER A 120 -9.71 5.04 -14.34
C SER A 120 -11.09 5.59 -14.75
N ILE A 121 -11.09 6.75 -15.38
CA ILE A 121 -12.30 7.36 -16.00
C ILE A 121 -12.97 6.45 -17.05
N HIS A 122 -12.25 5.44 -17.55
CA HIS A 122 -12.72 4.45 -18.51
C HIS A 122 -13.21 3.16 -17.83
N GLY A 123 -13.25 3.13 -16.49
CA GLY A 123 -13.74 1.99 -15.74
C GLY A 123 -12.76 0.81 -15.75
N HIS A 124 -11.46 1.03 -15.70
CA HIS A 124 -10.47 -0.05 -15.57
C HIS A 124 -9.58 0.14 -14.36
N TRP A 125 -9.09 -0.95 -13.75
CA TRP A 125 -8.13 -0.88 -12.67
C TRP A 125 -6.73 -0.61 -13.23
N LEU A 126 -6.17 0.54 -12.87
CA LEU A 126 -4.79 0.87 -13.16
C LEU A 126 -3.97 0.73 -11.89
N ARG A 127 -2.83 0.06 -11.99
CA ARG A 127 -1.91 -0.05 -10.85
C ARG A 127 -1.40 1.35 -10.51
N HIS A 128 -1.65 1.78 -9.28
CA HIS A 128 -1.23 3.07 -8.76
C HIS A 128 0.10 2.93 -7.99
N SER A 129 0.16 2.04 -7.01
CA SER A 129 1.38 1.83 -6.21
C SER A 129 1.45 0.44 -5.59
N ALA A 130 2.64 0.02 -5.13
CA ALA A 130 2.83 -1.26 -4.45
C ALA A 130 3.79 -1.14 -3.28
N HIS A 131 3.42 -1.77 -2.17
CA HIS A 131 3.97 -1.52 -0.84
C HIS A 131 4.25 -2.85 -0.15
N HIS A 132 5.42 -3.04 0.45
CA HIS A 132 5.60 -4.14 1.38
C HIS A 132 4.83 -3.91 2.67
N LEU A 133 4.27 -4.95 3.27
CA LEU A 133 3.63 -4.81 4.58
C LEU A 133 4.65 -4.55 5.69
N ASP A 134 5.85 -5.13 5.57
CA ASP A 134 6.98 -4.74 6.42
C ASP A 134 7.64 -3.48 5.82
N PRO A 135 7.57 -2.31 6.48
CA PRO A 135 8.16 -1.09 5.96
C PRO A 135 9.69 -1.16 5.84
N VAL A 136 10.36 -2.10 6.52
CA VAL A 136 11.82 -2.28 6.37
C VAL A 136 12.18 -2.83 4.99
N GLU A 137 11.27 -3.59 4.37
CA GLU A 137 11.45 -4.13 3.02
C GLU A 137 11.30 -3.04 1.95
N ASP A 138 10.48 -2.01 2.22
CA ASP A 138 10.37 -0.82 1.37
C ASP A 138 11.64 0.01 1.39
N LEU A 139 12.00 0.60 0.24
CA LEU A 139 13.22 1.39 0.12
C LEU A 139 13.06 2.82 0.64
N PHE A 140 11.83 3.34 0.57
CA PHE A 140 11.44 4.68 1.01
C PHE A 140 10.20 4.57 1.87
N VAL A 141 10.25 5.11 3.08
CA VAL A 141 9.13 5.09 4.01
C VAL A 141 8.81 6.51 4.46
N THR A 142 7.54 6.85 4.46
CA THR A 142 7.05 8.09 5.04
C THR A 142 6.99 7.94 6.56
N ALA A 143 7.80 8.72 7.28
CA ALA A 143 7.79 8.79 8.72
C ALA A 143 6.97 10.01 9.18
N PRO A 144 6.18 9.89 10.26
CA PRO A 144 5.53 11.05 10.85
C PRO A 144 6.61 12.05 11.30
N ALA A 145 6.31 13.34 11.16
CA ALA A 145 7.18 14.40 11.65
C ALA A 145 7.45 14.23 13.16
N LEU A 146 8.66 14.61 13.60
CA LEU A 146 9.05 14.50 15.02
C LEU A 146 8.21 15.42 15.93
N ASP A 147 7.52 16.41 15.35
CA ASP A 147 6.56 17.30 15.97
C ASP A 147 5.14 17.10 15.44
N GLU A 148 4.12 17.22 16.32
CA GLU A 148 2.70 17.21 15.93
C GLU A 148 2.41 18.40 15.00
N GLY A 149 2.58 18.20 13.70
CA GLY A 149 2.26 19.19 12.66
C GLY A 149 3.36 19.46 11.63
N GLY A 150 4.53 18.83 11.73
CA GLY A 150 5.56 18.94 10.69
C GLY A 150 5.21 18.19 9.40
N PRO A 151 5.85 18.53 8.27
CA PRO A 151 5.66 17.80 7.01
C PRO A 151 6.11 16.34 7.15
N GLU A 152 5.39 15.44 6.49
CA GLU A 152 5.76 14.03 6.41
C GLU A 152 7.18 13.90 5.83
N MET A 153 8.08 13.21 6.56
CA MET A 153 9.47 13.07 6.15
C MET A 153 9.65 11.75 5.41
N THR A 154 10.36 11.76 4.28
CA THR A 154 10.66 10.51 3.56
C THR A 154 12.04 10.00 3.97
N VAL A 155 12.08 8.76 4.47
CA VAL A 155 13.30 8.11 4.95
C VAL A 155 13.73 6.99 4.02
N CYS A 156 15.00 6.99 3.61
CA CYS A 156 15.61 5.87 2.90
C CYS A 156 15.98 4.75 3.88
N THR A 157 15.38 3.56 3.73
CA THR A 157 15.67 2.43 4.63
C THR A 157 17.01 1.74 4.34
N ALA A 158 17.66 2.07 3.22
CA ALA A 158 18.97 1.52 2.87
C ALA A 158 20.12 2.22 3.62
N CYS A 159 20.08 3.56 3.73
CA CYS A 159 21.17 4.34 4.34
C CYS A 159 20.74 5.25 5.51
N GLY A 160 19.43 5.35 5.78
CA GLY A 160 18.87 6.22 6.83
C GLY A 160 18.80 7.70 6.48
N ALA A 161 18.96 8.07 5.20
CA ALA A 161 18.81 9.47 4.77
C ALA A 161 17.37 9.95 4.94
N VAL A 162 17.20 11.21 5.34
CA VAL A 162 15.90 11.85 5.57
C VAL A 162 15.82 13.06 4.65
N ASP A 163 14.75 13.16 3.86
CA ASP A 163 14.50 14.24 2.88
C ASP A 163 15.61 14.45 1.84
N GLU A 164 16.54 13.50 1.71
CA GLU A 164 17.51 13.38 0.62
C GLU A 164 16.95 12.47 -0.49
N ILE A 165 15.68 12.70 -0.87
CA ILE A 165 14.89 11.87 -1.78
C ILE A 165 14.36 12.71 -2.93
N ASP A 166 14.73 12.32 -4.15
CA ASP A 166 14.15 12.88 -5.37
C ASP A 166 12.97 12.00 -5.80
N HIS A 167 11.83 12.63 -6.13
CA HIS A 167 10.67 11.98 -6.72
C HIS A 167 10.32 12.64 -8.06
N ILE A 168 10.18 11.81 -9.09
CA ILE A 168 9.79 12.22 -10.44
C ILE A 168 8.54 11.42 -10.81
N GLU A 169 7.51 12.13 -11.28
CA GLU A 169 6.31 11.56 -11.84
C GLU A 169 6.12 12.12 -13.26
N VAL A 170 5.95 11.22 -14.24
CA VAL A 170 5.71 11.60 -15.64
C VAL A 170 4.58 10.75 -16.22
N PRO A 171 3.78 11.27 -17.17
CA PRO A 171 2.79 10.46 -17.88
C PRO A 171 3.43 9.24 -18.53
N SER A 172 2.85 8.06 -18.33
CA SER A 172 3.43 6.82 -18.86
C SER A 172 3.33 6.75 -20.38
N MET A 173 4.37 6.21 -21.01
CA MET A 173 4.37 5.89 -22.44
C MET A 173 3.39 4.76 -22.80
N ALA A 174 2.82 4.07 -21.81
CA ALA A 174 1.74 3.09 -21.99
C ALA A 174 0.42 3.73 -22.48
N GLY A 175 0.32 5.07 -22.47
CA GLY A 175 -0.88 5.80 -22.87
C GLY A 175 -1.93 5.93 -21.76
N TYR A 176 -1.62 5.47 -20.55
CA TYR A 176 -2.43 5.61 -19.35
C TYR A 176 -1.55 5.47 -18.10
N GLY A 177 -1.95 6.11 -16.99
CA GLY A 177 -1.19 6.10 -15.73
C GLY A 177 0.08 6.97 -15.77
N HIS A 178 0.88 6.88 -14.71
CA HIS A 178 2.13 7.61 -14.55
C HIS A 178 3.29 6.65 -14.29
N ASP A 179 4.45 6.96 -14.87
CA ASP A 179 5.71 6.36 -14.49
C ASP A 179 6.29 7.19 -13.34
N THR A 180 6.65 6.54 -12.24
CA THR A 180 7.25 7.21 -11.09
C THR A 180 8.68 6.72 -10.88
N VAL A 181 9.58 7.60 -10.48
CA VAL A 181 10.94 7.26 -10.03
C VAL A 181 11.21 7.99 -8.74
N THR A 182 11.47 7.23 -7.68
CA THR A 182 11.92 7.75 -6.39
C THR A 182 13.35 7.29 -6.14
N SER A 183 14.25 8.20 -5.76
CA SER A 183 15.67 7.88 -5.57
C SER A 183 16.29 8.61 -4.38
N CYS A 184 17.17 7.91 -3.65
CA CYS A 184 17.96 8.51 -2.59
C CYS A 184 19.21 9.14 -3.19
N THR A 185 19.37 10.45 -3.04
CA THR A 185 20.54 11.17 -3.56
C THR A 185 21.82 10.80 -2.80
N ARG A 186 21.70 10.28 -1.57
CA ARG A 186 22.84 9.85 -0.73
C ARG A 186 23.43 8.50 -1.11
N CYS A 187 22.60 7.46 -1.22
CA CYS A 187 23.08 6.10 -1.50
C CYS A 187 22.84 5.64 -2.93
N GLY A 188 22.06 6.37 -3.72
CA GLY A 188 21.70 6.01 -5.09
C GLY A 188 20.74 4.83 -5.20
N SER A 189 20.13 4.42 -4.09
CA SER A 189 19.03 3.44 -4.12
C SER A 189 17.80 4.06 -4.80
N SER A 190 17.05 3.30 -5.58
CA SER A 190 15.88 3.80 -6.30
C SER A 190 14.75 2.78 -6.41
N VAL A 191 13.52 3.29 -6.56
CA VAL A 191 12.32 2.55 -6.97
C VAL A 191 11.76 3.26 -8.19
N ALA A 192 11.59 2.54 -9.28
CA ALA A 192 10.83 3.00 -10.44
C ALA A 192 9.52 2.20 -10.53
N THR A 193 8.43 2.82 -10.92
CA THR A 193 7.14 2.18 -11.13
C THR A 193 6.63 2.52 -12.52
N ASP A 194 6.20 1.51 -13.28
CA ASP A 194 5.49 1.69 -14.55
C ASP A 194 4.18 0.86 -14.54
N PRO A 195 3.08 1.37 -15.12
CA PRO A 195 1.79 0.67 -15.16
C PRO A 195 1.82 -0.71 -15.81
N MET A 196 2.74 -0.96 -16.75
CA MET A 196 2.82 -2.20 -17.53
C MET A 196 3.67 -3.28 -16.86
N PHE A 197 4.82 -2.90 -16.28
CA PHE A 197 5.83 -3.81 -15.76
C PHE A 197 5.91 -3.83 -14.23
N GLY A 198 5.26 -2.88 -13.55
CA GLY A 198 5.26 -2.78 -12.09
C GLY A 198 6.51 -2.07 -11.55
N ASP A 199 6.90 -2.40 -10.32
CA ASP A 199 8.02 -1.72 -9.66
C ASP A 199 9.36 -2.42 -9.91
N HIS A 200 10.37 -1.61 -10.17
CA HIS A 200 11.76 -1.98 -10.26
C HIS A 200 12.55 -1.34 -9.11
N VAL A 201 13.04 -2.18 -8.21
CA VAL A 201 13.77 -1.74 -7.01
C VAL A 201 15.26 -1.99 -7.20
N THR A 202 16.06 -0.93 -7.08
CA THR A 202 17.52 -1.00 -7.00
C THR A 202 17.96 -0.56 -5.61
N ARG A 203 18.21 -1.52 -4.71
CA ARG A 203 18.81 -1.24 -3.40
C ARG A 203 20.33 -1.29 -3.52
N LYS A 204 21.01 -0.17 -3.23
CA LYS A 204 22.47 -0.11 -3.18
C LYS A 204 22.98 -0.54 -1.81
N PRO A 205 24.06 -1.34 -1.74
CA PRO A 205 24.67 -1.69 -0.47
C PRO A 205 25.22 -0.41 0.21
N TRP A 206 24.96 -0.29 1.51
CA TRP A 206 25.41 0.83 2.33
C TRP A 206 25.92 0.34 3.69
N PRO A 207 27.04 0.87 4.23
CA PRO A 207 27.94 1.84 3.60
C PRO A 207 28.59 1.28 2.33
N PRO A 208 29.05 2.13 1.40
CA PRO A 208 29.74 1.67 0.20
C PRO A 208 30.94 0.84 0.62
N PRO A 209 31.23 -0.29 -0.06
CA PRO A 209 32.39 -1.10 0.28
C PRO A 209 33.63 -0.22 0.23
N SER A 210 34.41 -0.24 1.31
CA SER A 210 35.70 0.44 1.37
C SER A 210 36.52 -0.04 0.19
N THR A 211 36.86 0.87 -0.73
CA THR A 211 37.85 0.61 -1.77
C THR A 211 39.12 0.23 -1.05
N THR A 212 39.38 -1.07 -0.96
CA THR A 212 40.64 -1.56 -0.43
C THR A 212 41.66 -1.22 -1.50
N THR A 213 42.26 -0.04 -1.35
CA THR A 213 43.53 0.27 -1.98
C THR A 213 44.52 -0.68 -1.32
N ASP A 214 44.59 -1.91 -1.83
CA ASP A 214 45.62 -2.86 -1.49
C ASP A 214 46.90 -2.30 -2.10
N GLY A 215 47.55 -1.46 -1.30
CA GLY A 215 48.80 -0.82 -1.61
C GLY A 215 49.86 -1.91 -1.68
N THR A 216 50.32 -2.13 -2.90
CA THR A 216 51.51 -2.88 -3.27
C THR A 216 52.63 -2.71 -2.24
N ARG A 217 53.14 -3.83 -1.72
CA ARG A 217 54.54 -3.93 -1.30
C ARG A 217 55.11 -5.29 -1.65
#